data_AF-A0A847KZQ7-F1
#
_entry.id   AF-A0A847KZQ7-F1
#
_cell.length_a   1.000
_cell.length_b   1.000
_cell.length_c   1.000
_cell.angle_alpha   90.00
_cell.angle_beta   90.00
_cell.angle_gamma   90.00
#
_symmetry.space_group_name_H-M   'P 1'
#
loop_
_entity.id
_entity.type
_entity.pdbx_description
1 polymer ?
#
loop_
_entity_poly.entity_id
_entity_poly.type
_entity_poly.pdbx_seq_one_letter_code
_entity_poly.pdbx_strand_id
1 'polypeptide(L)'
;MKNNKLDIKAFLDRDEQKDLLRLLTAGSVDDGKSTLIGRLLFDSKKIYEDQLAALERDSKRIGNAGEHVDYALLLDGLKAEREQGITIDVAYRYFSTNKRKFIIADTPGHE
;
A
#
# COMPACT_ATOMS: atom_id res chain seq x y z
N MET A 1 7.02 20.99 37.85
CA MET A 1 6.58 20.96 36.44
C MET A 1 7.43 19.91 35.73
N LYS A 2 6.85 18.77 35.32
CA LYS A 2 7.58 17.68 34.67
C LYS A 2 7.94 18.13 33.25
N ASN A 3 9.24 18.19 32.96
CA ASN A 3 9.77 18.51 31.64
C ASN A 3 9.23 17.51 30.62
N ASN A 4 8.28 17.95 29.80
CA ASN A 4 7.76 17.23 28.67
C ASN A 4 8.76 17.29 27.49
N LYS A 5 10.02 16.91 27.74
CA LYS A 5 10.92 16.52 26.66
C LYS A 5 10.39 15.16 26.22
N LEU A 6 9.66 15.14 25.10
CA LEU A 6 9.46 13.91 24.33
C LEU A 6 10.80 13.17 24.33
N ASP A 7 10.83 11.99 24.93
CA ASP A 7 12.04 11.17 25.02
C ASP A 7 12.33 10.63 23.63
N ILE A 8 12.96 11.47 22.81
CA ILE A 8 13.33 11.17 21.43
C ILE A 8 14.17 9.90 21.39
N LYS A 9 15.02 9.67 22.41
CA LYS A 9 15.84 8.47 22.51
C LYS A 9 14.95 7.23 22.67
N ALA A 10 14.04 7.22 23.63
CA ALA A 10 13.10 6.11 23.80
C ALA A 10 12.15 5.92 22.61
N PHE A 11 11.90 6.95 21.79
CA PHE A 11 11.17 6.80 20.53
C PHE A 11 12.02 6.11 19.45
N LEU A 12 13.27 6.56 19.27
CA LEU A 12 14.20 5.97 18.30
C LEU A 12 14.53 4.51 18.62
N ASP A 13 14.83 4.21 19.89
CA ASP A 13 15.13 2.84 20.35
C ASP A 13 13.94 1.89 20.06
N ARG A 14 12.70 2.36 20.28
CA ARG A 14 11.49 1.58 19.96
C ARG A 14 11.28 1.40 18.47
N ASP A 15 11.63 2.37 17.63
CA ASP A 15 11.48 2.24 16.18
C ASP A 15 12.53 1.30 15.57
N GLU A 16 13.75 1.33 16.11
CA GLU A 16 14.84 0.45 15.70
C GLU A 16 14.54 -1.02 16.02
N GLN A 17 13.96 -1.29 17.20
CA GLN A 17 13.59 -2.63 17.66
C GLN A 17 12.30 -3.21 17.05
N LYS A 18 11.62 -2.51 16.13
CA LYS A 18 10.41 -3.04 15.50
C LYS A 18 10.72 -4.27 14.66
N ASP A 19 10.02 -5.36 14.94
CA ASP A 19 10.05 -6.55 14.11
C ASP A 19 9.61 -6.26 12.67
N LEU A 20 10.17 -7.02 11.74
CA LEU A 20 9.83 -6.97 10.33
C LEU A 20 8.99 -8.18 9.92
N LEU A 21 7.79 -7.92 9.40
CA LEU A 21 6.96 -8.93 8.75
C LEU A 21 7.09 -8.82 7.23
N ARG A 22 7.30 -9.95 6.56
CA ARG A 22 7.25 -10.07 5.10
C ARG A 22 6.04 -10.91 4.74
N LEU A 23 5.21 -10.42 3.84
CA LEU A 23 4.06 -11.14 3.32
C LEU A 23 3.88 -10.85 1.84
N LEU A 24 3.24 -11.79 1.14
CA LEU A 24 2.87 -11.65 -0.26
C LEU A 24 1.40 -11.99 -0.41
N THR A 25 0.74 -11.36 -1.38
CA THR A 25 -0.58 -11.82 -1.82
C THR A 25 -0.41 -13.00 -2.77
N ALA A 26 -1.37 -13.93 -2.74
CA ALA A 26 -1.46 -15.04 -3.68
C ALA A 26 -2.94 -15.34 -3.93
N GLY A 27 -3.29 -15.75 -5.14
CA GLY A 27 -4.67 -15.93 -5.59
C GLY A 27 -4.83 -15.64 -7.08
N SER A 28 -5.97 -16.02 -7.65
CA SER A 28 -6.32 -15.87 -9.07
C SER A 28 -6.46 -14.40 -9.48
N VAL A 29 -6.51 -14.16 -10.78
CA VAL A 29 -7.03 -12.90 -11.34
C VAL A 29 -8.40 -12.62 -10.72
N ASP A 30 -8.66 -11.34 -10.41
CA ASP A 30 -9.89 -10.81 -9.79
C ASP A 30 -10.19 -11.19 -8.33
N ASP A 31 -9.30 -11.90 -7.63
CA ASP A 31 -9.44 -12.18 -6.18
C ASP A 31 -9.26 -10.93 -5.27
N GLY A 32 -9.05 -9.75 -5.86
CA GLY A 32 -8.93 -8.49 -5.11
C GLY A 32 -7.62 -8.31 -4.35
N LYS A 33 -6.57 -9.07 -4.70
CA LYS A 33 -5.22 -9.01 -4.10
C LYS A 33 -4.68 -7.58 -4.03
N SER A 34 -4.59 -6.92 -5.19
CA SER A 34 -4.05 -5.57 -5.33
C SER A 34 -4.93 -4.53 -4.65
N THR A 35 -6.26 -4.69 -4.75
CA THR A 35 -7.21 -3.81 -4.05
C THR A 35 -7.02 -3.87 -2.54
N LEU A 36 -6.85 -5.08 -1.97
CA LEU A 36 -6.61 -5.26 -0.54
C LEU A 36 -5.30 -4.61 -0.09
N ILE A 37 -4.20 -4.85 -0.81
CA ILE A 37 -2.91 -4.25 -0.46
C ILE A 37 -2.94 -2.73 -0.61
N GLY A 38 -3.52 -2.22 -1.69
CA GLY A 38 -3.69 -0.79 -1.90
C GLY A 38 -4.50 -0.14 -0.77
N ARG A 39 -5.56 -0.82 -0.30
CA ARG A 39 -6.35 -0.36 0.84
C ARG A 39 -5.54 -0.34 2.14
N LEU A 40 -4.74 -1.38 2.41
CA LEU A 40 -3.87 -1.41 3.58
C LEU A 40 -2.84 -0.26 3.56
N LEU A 41 -2.30 0.06 2.38
CA LEU A 41 -1.38 1.20 2.22
C LEU A 41 -2.09 2.53 2.50
N PHE A 42 -3.31 2.71 1.98
CA PHE A 42 -4.14 3.88 2.27
C PHE A 42 -4.42 4.00 3.78
N ASP A 43 -4.90 2.94 4.41
CA ASP A 43 -5.25 2.92 5.84
C ASP A 43 -4.03 3.13 6.75
N SER A 44 -2.83 2.76 6.28
CA SER A 44 -1.56 3.04 6.99
C SER A 44 -1.19 4.53 7.02
N LYS A 45 -1.98 5.40 6.37
CA LYS A 45 -1.78 6.86 6.24
C LYS A 45 -0.41 7.23 5.66
N LYS A 46 0.06 6.43 4.70
CA LYS A 46 1.35 6.63 4.02
C LYS A 46 1.22 7.22 2.62
N ILE A 47 0.02 7.57 2.20
CA ILE A 47 -0.25 8.19 0.90
C ILE A 47 -0.34 9.70 1.10
N TYR A 48 0.47 10.44 0.33
CA TYR A 48 0.42 11.89 0.31
C TYR A 48 -0.87 12.38 -0.36
N GLU A 49 -1.33 13.59 -0.02
CA GLU A 49 -2.60 14.14 -0.53
C GLU A 49 -2.62 14.29 -2.06
N ASP A 50 -1.49 14.62 -2.67
CA ASP A 50 -1.33 14.71 -4.11
C ASP A 50 -1.49 13.33 -4.80
N GLN A 51 -0.93 12.29 -4.19
CA GLN A 51 -1.11 10.91 -4.65
C GLN A 51 -2.55 10.43 -4.48
N LEU A 52 -3.21 10.81 -3.38
CA LEU A 52 -4.63 10.51 -3.18
C LEU A 52 -5.49 11.21 -4.23
N ALA A 53 -5.24 12.49 -4.51
CA ALA A 53 -5.95 13.23 -5.54
C ALA A 53 -5.71 12.64 -6.95
N ALA A 54 -4.49 12.17 -7.24
CA ALA A 54 -4.21 11.46 -8.48
C ALA A 54 -4.97 10.13 -8.55
N LEU A 55 -4.99 9.36 -7.46
CA LEU A 55 -5.72 8.10 -7.35
C LEU A 55 -7.22 8.29 -7.58
N GLU A 56 -7.83 9.30 -6.98
CA GLU A 56 -9.26 9.62 -7.16
C GLU A 56 -9.59 10.00 -8.61
N ARG A 57 -8.72 10.78 -9.26
CA ARG A 57 -8.89 11.15 -10.68
C ARG A 57 -8.76 9.93 -11.59
N ASP A 58 -7.74 9.11 -11.39
CA ASP A 58 -7.52 7.92 -12.21
C ASP A 58 -8.60 6.86 -11.96
N SER A 59 -9.07 6.70 -10.72
CA SER A 59 -10.20 5.81 -10.39
C SER A 59 -11.44 6.15 -11.21
N LYS A 60 -11.77 7.43 -11.36
CA LYS A 60 -12.93 7.88 -12.16
C LYS A 60 -12.74 7.70 -13.68
N ARG A 61 -11.50 7.64 -14.15
CA ARG A 61 -11.18 7.62 -15.58
C ARG A 61 -10.96 6.22 -16.13
N ILE A 62 -10.26 5.39 -15.36
CA ILE A 62 -9.76 4.07 -15.77
C ILE A 62 -9.94 3.01 -14.67
N GLY A 63 -10.53 3.35 -13.52
CA GLY A 63 -10.69 2.43 -12.41
C GLY A 63 -11.80 1.40 -12.63
N ASN A 64 -11.66 0.26 -11.96
CA ASN A 64 -12.59 -0.86 -12.02
C ASN A 64 -13.53 -0.90 -10.79
N ALA A 65 -13.30 -0.03 -9.81
CA ALA A 65 -14.06 0.03 -8.56
C ALA A 65 -15.39 0.85 -8.64
N GLY A 66 -15.81 1.25 -9.84
CA GLY A 66 -17.01 2.07 -10.05
C GLY A 66 -16.89 3.46 -9.44
N GLU A 67 -17.85 3.85 -8.59
CA GLU A 67 -17.84 5.14 -7.88
C GLU A 67 -16.86 5.18 -6.69
N HIS A 68 -16.22 4.05 -6.36
CA HIS A 68 -15.26 3.95 -5.28
C HIS A 68 -13.83 4.23 -5.76
N VAL A 69 -12.97 4.58 -4.81
CA VAL A 69 -11.52 4.70 -5.07
C VAL A 69 -10.97 3.31 -5.39
N ASP A 70 -10.34 3.19 -6.55
CA ASP A 70 -9.68 1.97 -6.98
C ASP A 70 -8.25 1.93 -6.44
N TYR A 71 -8.09 1.27 -5.29
CA TYR A 71 -6.80 1.17 -4.63
C TYR A 71 -5.78 0.29 -5.37
N ALA A 72 -6.20 -0.54 -6.34
CA ALA A 72 -5.26 -1.36 -7.12
C ALA A 72 -4.31 -0.48 -7.96
N LEU A 73 -4.78 0.69 -8.39
CA LEU A 73 -4.00 1.66 -9.18
C LEU A 73 -2.76 2.21 -8.44
N LEU A 74 -2.67 2.04 -7.11
CA LEU A 74 -1.47 2.35 -6.33
C LEU A 74 -0.34 1.35 -6.57
N LEU A 75 -0.67 0.15 -7.03
CA LEU A 75 0.26 -0.97 -7.20
C LEU A 75 0.66 -1.13 -8.67
N ASP A 76 -0.24 -0.78 -9.59
CA ASP A 76 -0.02 -0.84 -11.03
C ASP A 76 1.07 0.14 -11.48
N GLY A 77 2.26 -0.42 -11.68
CA GLY A 77 3.46 0.31 -12.11
C GLY A 77 3.57 0.42 -13.62
N LEU A 78 2.99 -0.53 -14.36
CA LEU A 78 3.03 -0.56 -15.82
C LEU A 78 1.76 0.03 -16.43
N LYS A 79 1.91 0.66 -17.60
CA LYS A 79 0.76 1.10 -18.39
C LYS A 79 -0.11 -0.07 -18.83
N ALA A 80 0.50 -1.21 -19.16
CA ALA A 80 -0.20 -2.42 -19.56
C ALA A 80 -1.08 -2.99 -18.45
N GLU A 81 -0.63 -2.94 -17.18
CA GLU A 81 -1.42 -3.36 -16.02
C GLU A 81 -2.72 -2.53 -15.93
N ARG A 82 -2.60 -1.21 -16.09
CA ARG A 82 -3.76 -0.30 -16.06
C ARG A 82 -4.71 -0.48 -17.24
N GLU A 83 -4.18 -0.79 -18.42
CA GLU A 83 -4.99 -1.00 -19.63
C GLU A 83 -5.75 -2.34 -19.58
N GLN A 84 -5.16 -3.37 -18.96
CA GLN A 84 -5.75 -4.71 -18.87
C GLN A 84 -6.48 -4.98 -17.55
N GLY A 85 -6.25 -4.15 -16.52
CA GLY A 85 -6.83 -4.35 -15.19
C GLY A 85 -6.26 -5.55 -14.44
N ILE A 86 -5.02 -5.96 -14.73
CA ILE A 86 -4.35 -7.10 -14.10
C ILE A 86 -2.97 -6.72 -13.59
N THR A 87 -2.51 -7.39 -12.53
CA THR A 87 -1.12 -7.32 -12.04
C THR A 87 -0.24 -8.20 -12.93
N ILE A 88 0.82 -7.63 -13.51
CA ILE A 88 1.77 -8.30 -14.40
C ILE A 88 3.11 -8.50 -13.68
N ASP A 89 3.61 -7.45 -13.01
CA ASP A 89 4.88 -7.47 -12.29
C ASP A 89 4.68 -7.55 -10.77
N VAL A 90 5.67 -8.08 -10.07
CA VAL A 90 5.65 -8.10 -8.61
C VAL A 90 5.97 -6.70 -8.07
N ALA A 91 5.02 -6.08 -7.39
CA ALA A 91 5.21 -4.77 -6.77
C ALA A 91 5.54 -4.90 -5.27
N TYR A 92 6.72 -4.44 -4.87
CA TYR A 92 7.12 -4.38 -3.45
C TYR A 92 6.76 -3.04 -2.81
N ARG A 93 6.13 -3.10 -1.64
CA ARG A 93 5.72 -1.93 -0.86
C ARG A 93 6.20 -2.05 0.58
N TYR A 94 6.66 -0.93 1.11
CA TYR A 94 7.26 -0.82 2.43
C TYR A 94 6.42 0.14 3.26
N PHE A 95 5.94 -0.32 4.41
CA PHE A 95 5.28 0.58 5.36
C PHE A 95 5.55 0.14 6.79
N SER A 96 5.27 1.03 7.72
CA SER A 96 5.40 0.76 9.15
C SER A 96 4.20 1.31 9.89
N THR A 97 3.82 0.60 10.94
CA THR A 97 2.89 1.08 11.95
C THR A 97 3.67 1.52 13.18
N ASN A 98 2.96 1.97 14.21
CA ASN A 98 3.56 2.26 15.50
C ASN A 98 4.20 1.03 16.17
N LYS A 99 3.85 -0.20 15.76
CA LYS A 99 4.29 -1.44 16.41
C LYS A 99 5.21 -2.31 15.55
N ARG A 100 5.10 -2.26 14.22
CA ARG A 100 5.77 -3.23 13.33
C ARG A 100 6.11 -2.64 11.96
N LYS A 101 7.19 -3.14 11.34
CA LYS A 101 7.59 -2.86 9.95
C LYS A 101 7.06 -3.97 9.03
N PHE A 102 6.69 -3.60 7.81
CA PHE A 102 6.11 -4.50 6.83
C PHE A 102 6.77 -4.35 5.47
N ILE A 103 6.99 -5.47 4.81
CA ILE A 103 7.25 -5.57 3.37
C ILE A 103 6.12 -6.40 2.79
N ILE A 104 5.40 -5.83 1.83
CA ILE A 104 4.34 -6.51 1.09
C ILE A 104 4.77 -6.65 -0.37
N ALA A 105 4.63 -7.84 -0.92
CA ALA A 105 4.69 -8.07 -2.36
C ALA A 105 3.27 -8.30 -2.90
N ASP A 106 2.86 -7.47 -3.85
CA ASP A 106 1.70 -7.78 -4.69
C ASP A 106 2.16 -8.63 -5.87
N THR A 107 1.52 -9.78 -6.10
CA THR A 107 1.98 -10.76 -7.10
C THR A 107 0.92 -11.01 -8.19
N PRO A 108 1.34 -11.32 -9.43
CA PRO A 108 0.42 -11.65 -10.51
C PRO A 108 -0.42 -12.89 -10.16
N GLY A 109 -1.69 -12.86 -10.56
CA GLY A 109 -2.62 -13.99 -10.38
C GLY A 109 -2.89 -14.79 -11.64
N HIS A 110 -2.30 -14.38 -12.77
CA HIS A 110 -2.41 -15.07 -14.06
C HIS A 110 -1.27 -16.09 -14.21
N GLU A 111 -1.49 -17.15 -14.98
CA GLU A 111 -0.41 -18.04 -15.47
C GLU A 111 0.36 -17.40 -16.63
#